data_AF-Q1IQC4-F1
#
_entry.id   AF-Q1IQC4-F1
#
_cell.length_a   1.000
_cell.length_b   1.000
_cell.length_c   1.000
_cell.angle_alpha   90.00
_cell.angle_beta   90.00
_cell.angle_gamma   90.00
#
_symmetry.space_group_name_H-M   'P 1'
#
loop_
_entity.id
_entity.type
_entity.pdbx_description
1 polymer ?
#
loop_
_entity_poly.entity_id
_entity_poly.type
_entity_poly.pdbx_seq_one_letter_code
_entity_poly.pdbx_strand_id
1 'polypeptide(L)'
;MLKSIAVVVGSYILSMALVFASDPLLSLIFPGDFVRGHIPSTNPLVASTACFTIASILSAWVCARFAPGSPGKHVFWFFILGEVMGLGFTISGWNSGWPHWYSLSWMAIWPISCWIGLMIGGKREARTAVA
;
A
#
# COMPACT_ATOMS: atom_id res chain seq x y z
N MET A 1 20.65 -8.77 9.77
CA MET A 1 19.35 -9.46 9.66
C MET A 1 18.22 -8.76 10.41
N LEU A 2 18.35 -8.47 11.72
CA LEU A 2 17.30 -7.80 12.49
C LEU A 2 16.86 -6.44 11.90
N LYS A 3 17.81 -5.60 11.47
CA LYS A 3 17.52 -4.33 10.78
C LYS A 3 16.72 -4.51 9.49
N SER A 4 17.05 -5.51 8.67
CA SER A 4 16.34 -5.82 7.43
C SER A 4 14.88 -6.18 7.69
N ILE A 5 14.63 -7.06 8.67
CA ILE A 5 13.28 -7.47 9.05
C ILE A 5 12.51 -6.28 9.63
N ALA A 6 13.14 -5.50 10.51
CA ALA A 6 12.52 -4.32 11.12
C ALA A 6 12.10 -3.28 10.06
N VAL A 7 12.88 -3.10 8.99
CA VAL A 7 12.53 -2.18 7.91
C VAL A 7 11.33 -2.68 7.10
N VAL A 8 11.29 -3.97 6.75
CA VAL A 8 10.16 -4.54 6.00
C VAL A 8 8.89 -4.51 6.84
N VAL A 9 8.95 -5.01 8.08
CA VAL A 9 7.81 -5.05 9.00
C VAL A 9 7.38 -3.62 9.37
N GLY A 10 8.32 -2.73 9.67
CA GLY A 10 8.02 -1.33 9.99
C GLY A 10 7.36 -0.59 8.84
N SER A 11 7.81 -0.81 7.60
CA SER A 11 7.18 -0.23 6.41
C SER A 11 5.79 -0.81 6.17
N TYR A 12 5.57 -2.08 6.51
CA TYR A 12 4.25 -2.71 6.42
C TYR A 12 3.28 -2.18 7.46
N ILE A 13 3.74 -2.03 8.70
CA ILE A 13 2.96 -1.39 9.77
C ILE A 13 2.61 0.05 9.39
N LEU A 14 3.57 0.80 8.82
CA LEU A 14 3.31 2.14 8.30
C LEU A 14 2.24 2.14 7.21
N SER A 15 2.31 1.21 6.26
CA SER A 15 1.29 1.04 5.22
C SER A 15 -0.08 0.77 5.83
N MET A 16 -0.19 -0.17 6.76
CA MET A 16 -1.45 -0.45 7.47
C MET A 16 -1.98 0.79 8.18
N ALA A 17 -1.13 1.49 8.93
CA ALA A 17 -1.53 2.70 9.66
C ALA A 17 -2.06 3.79 8.72
N LEU A 18 -1.41 4.00 7.57
CA LEU A 18 -1.86 4.97 6.56
C LEU A 18 -3.19 4.57 5.92
N VAL A 19 -3.38 3.28 5.63
CA VAL A 19 -4.63 2.77 5.07
C VAL A 19 -5.76 2.93 6.09
N PHE A 20 -5.56 2.49 7.34
CA PHE A 20 -6.56 2.67 8.40
C PHE A 20 -6.85 4.13 8.73
N ALA A 21 -5.87 5.02 8.57
CA ALA A 21 -6.08 6.46 8.72
C ALA A 21 -6.84 7.10 7.55
N SER A 22 -6.83 6.45 6.36
CA SER A 22 -7.57 6.93 5.20
C SER A 22 -9.08 6.74 5.36
N ASP A 23 -9.53 5.70 6.07
CA ASP A 23 -10.95 5.46 6.34
C ASP A 23 -11.64 6.64 7.07
N PRO A 24 -11.17 7.13 8.23
CA PRO A 24 -11.77 8.28 8.89
C PRO A 24 -11.61 9.57 8.07
N LEU A 25 -10.49 9.74 7.36
CA LEU A 25 -10.27 10.89 6.49
C LEU A 25 -11.32 10.95 5.36
N LEU A 26 -11.61 9.83 4.72
CA LEU A 26 -12.62 9.72 3.68
C LEU A 26 -14.04 9.88 4.24
N SER A 27 -14.29 9.40 5.46
CA SER A 27 -15.58 9.60 6.13
C SER A 27 -15.87 11.08 6.44
N LEU A 28 -14.82 11.87 6.66
CA LEU A 28 -14.90 13.33 6.84
C LEU A 28 -15.10 14.07 5.50
N ILE A 29 -14.47 13.61 4.42
CA ILE A 29 -14.53 14.24 3.09
C ILE A 29 -15.86 13.92 2.37
N PHE A 30 -16.39 12.72 2.57
CA PHE A 30 -17.66 12.26 1.99
C PHE A 30 -18.67 11.91 3.10
N PRO A 31 -19.18 12.92 3.84
CA PRO A 31 -20.15 12.69 4.89
C PRO A 31 -21.45 12.12 4.29
N GLY A 32 -21.78 10.88 4.64
CA GLY A 32 -23.02 10.20 4.21
C GLY A 32 -22.84 9.01 3.25
N ASP A 33 -21.68 8.85 2.60
CA ASP A 33 -21.41 7.72 1.69
C ASP A 33 -20.70 6.54 2.40
N PHE A 34 -20.01 6.80 3.51
CA PHE A 34 -19.37 5.80 4.39
C PHE A 34 -20.25 5.43 5.59
N VAL A 35 -21.54 5.20 5.38
CA VAL A 35 -22.49 4.76 6.42
C VAL A 35 -22.53 3.23 6.45
N ARG A 36 -22.49 2.62 7.64
CA ARG A 36 -22.59 1.16 7.82
C ARG A 36 -23.83 0.61 7.10
N GLY A 37 -23.61 -0.28 6.13
CA GLY A 37 -24.67 -0.93 5.37
C GLY A 37 -25.00 -0.31 4.01
N HIS A 38 -24.36 0.81 3.64
CA HIS A 38 -24.46 1.38 2.30
C HIS A 38 -23.19 1.04 1.50
N ILE A 39 -23.34 0.57 0.26
CA ILE A 39 -22.24 0.46 -0.68
C ILE A 39 -21.91 1.88 -1.17
N PRO A 40 -20.71 2.43 -0.90
CA PRO A 40 -20.38 3.80 -1.29
C PRO A 40 -20.50 4.01 -2.80
N SER A 41 -20.83 5.23 -3.23
CA SER A 41 -20.80 5.59 -4.64
C SER A 41 -19.38 5.46 -5.25
N THR A 42 -19.27 5.42 -6.59
CA THR A 42 -17.99 5.20 -7.29
C THR A 42 -16.91 6.22 -6.92
N ASN A 43 -17.28 7.46 -6.62
CA ASN A 43 -16.36 8.56 -6.32
C ASN A 43 -15.53 8.32 -5.03
N PRO A 44 -16.14 8.01 -3.87
CA PRO A 44 -15.40 7.66 -2.65
C PRO A 44 -14.55 6.38 -2.78
N LEU A 45 -15.00 5.38 -3.55
CA LEU A 45 -14.19 4.18 -3.86
C LEU A 45 -12.92 4.53 -4.64
N VAL A 46 -13.03 5.41 -5.64
CA VAL A 46 -11.87 5.91 -6.39
C VAL A 46 -10.95 6.75 -5.50
N ALA A 47 -11.50 7.62 -4.65
CA ALA A 47 -10.72 8.41 -3.69
C ALA A 47 -9.95 7.52 -2.71
N SER A 48 -10.59 6.48 -2.18
CA SER A 48 -9.96 5.47 -1.33
C SER A 48 -8.81 4.76 -2.04
N THR A 49 -9.04 4.36 -3.29
CA THR A 49 -8.02 3.72 -4.13
C THR A 49 -6.82 4.65 -4.39
N ALA A 50 -7.06 5.95 -4.57
CA ALA A 50 -6.01 6.95 -4.70
C ALA A 50 -5.20 7.13 -3.41
N CYS A 51 -5.87 7.22 -2.25
CA CYS A 51 -5.21 7.26 -0.94
C CYS A 51 -4.34 6.02 -0.72
N PHE A 52 -4.88 4.83 -1.01
CA PHE A 52 -4.16 3.57 -0.93
C PHE A 52 -2.92 3.56 -1.83
N THR A 53 -3.04 4.05 -3.08
CA THR A 53 -1.92 4.15 -4.02
C THR A 53 -0.80 5.02 -3.46
N ILE A 54 -1.13 6.22 -2.96
CA ILE A 54 -0.14 7.16 -2.40
C ILE A 54 0.53 6.56 -1.17
N ALA A 55 -0.25 5.99 -0.25
CA ALA A 55 0.26 5.34 0.96
C ALA A 55 1.19 4.16 0.63
N SER A 56 0.84 3.36 -0.37
CA SER A 56 1.62 2.20 -0.81
C SER A 56 2.95 2.62 -1.43
N ILE A 57 2.95 3.62 -2.32
CA ILE A 57 4.17 4.19 -2.90
C ILE A 57 5.09 4.74 -1.81
N LEU A 58 4.53 5.50 -0.86
CA LEU A 58 5.30 6.09 0.23
C LEU A 58 5.91 5.03 1.14
N SER A 59 5.15 3.99 1.48
CA SER A 59 5.62 2.88 2.32
C SER A 59 6.72 2.05 1.62
N ALA A 60 6.54 1.76 0.33
CA ALA A 60 7.57 1.09 -0.47
C ALA A 60 8.83 1.95 -0.63
N TRP A 61 8.67 3.27 -0.77
CA TRP A 61 9.79 4.21 -0.77
C TRP A 61 10.54 4.24 0.56
N VAL A 62 9.83 4.26 1.70
CA VAL A 62 10.42 4.15 3.04
C VAL A 62 11.18 2.82 3.17
N CYS A 63 10.59 1.71 2.73
CA CYS A 63 11.22 0.40 2.75
C CYS A 63 12.53 0.40 1.95
N ALA A 64 12.50 0.91 0.71
CA ALA A 64 13.69 1.06 -0.12
C ALA A 64 14.73 2.00 0.50
N ARG A 65 14.30 3.09 1.15
CA ARG A 65 15.19 4.11 1.70
C ARG A 65 15.98 3.63 2.91
N PHE A 66 15.36 2.82 3.76
CA PHE A 66 15.98 2.32 4.99
C PHE A 66 16.54 0.90 4.84
N ALA A 67 16.37 0.26 3.69
CA ALA A 67 16.90 -1.07 3.42
C ALA A 67 18.44 -1.09 3.46
N PRO A 68 19.06 -1.93 4.31
CA PRO A 68 20.52 -2.07 4.31
C PRO A 68 20.99 -2.86 3.08
N GLY A 69 21.72 -2.19 2.20
CA GLY A 69 22.55 -2.75 1.14
C GLY A 69 21.84 -3.20 -0.15
N SER A 70 20.62 -3.75 -0.08
CA SER A 70 19.86 -4.18 -1.27
C SER A 70 18.38 -3.80 -1.20
N PRO A 71 18.02 -2.55 -1.58
CA PRO A 71 16.64 -2.07 -1.52
C PRO A 71 15.66 -2.94 -2.31
N GLY A 72 16.07 -3.47 -3.46
CA GLY A 72 15.24 -4.36 -4.28
C GLY A 72 14.77 -5.62 -3.55
N LYS A 73 15.65 -6.28 -2.79
CA LYS A 73 15.28 -7.50 -2.04
C LYS A 73 14.28 -7.21 -0.91
N HIS A 74 14.44 -6.08 -0.24
CA HIS A 74 13.56 -5.69 0.87
C HIS A 74 12.19 -5.29 0.35
N VAL A 75 12.12 -4.52 -0.74
CA VAL A 75 10.84 -4.18 -1.39
C VAL A 75 10.18 -5.42 -1.99
N PHE A 76 10.93 -6.40 -2.51
CA PHE A 76 10.35 -7.66 -2.98
C PHE A 76 9.69 -8.46 -1.85
N TRP A 77 10.32 -8.55 -0.68
CA TRP A 77 9.70 -9.17 0.49
C TRP A 77 8.48 -8.39 1.00
N PHE A 78 8.55 -7.07 1.01
CA PHE A 78 7.43 -6.19 1.33
C PHE A 78 6.26 -6.40 0.35
N PHE A 79 6.56 -6.51 -0.94
CA PHE A 79 5.59 -6.83 -2.00
C PHE A 79 4.90 -8.17 -1.73
N ILE A 80 5.65 -9.25 -1.52
CA ILE A 80 5.09 -10.58 -1.22
C ILE A 80 4.18 -10.53 0.01
N LEU A 81 4.64 -9.90 1.08
CA LEU A 81 3.88 -9.78 2.32
C LEU A 81 2.54 -9.07 2.09
N GLY A 82 2.56 -7.96 1.34
CA GLY A 82 1.36 -7.21 1.01
C GLY A 82 0.41 -7.95 0.08
N GLU A 83 0.92 -8.67 -0.93
CA GLU A 83 0.11 -9.51 -1.82
C GLU A 83 -0.61 -10.63 -1.08
N VAL A 84 0.09 -11.35 -0.19
CA VAL A 84 -0.51 -12.42 0.62
C VAL A 84 -1.66 -11.87 1.47
N MET A 85 -1.47 -10.69 2.06
CA MET A 85 -2.48 -10.03 2.88
C MET A 85 -3.64 -9.48 2.02
N GLY A 86 -3.34 -8.89 0.86
CA GLY A 86 -4.32 -8.39 -0.10
C GLY A 86 -5.19 -9.50 -0.70
N LEU A 87 -4.59 -10.66 -0.99
CA LEU A 87 -5.30 -11.88 -1.37
C LEU A 87 -6.24 -12.34 -0.26
N GLY A 88 -5.74 -12.41 0.98
CA GLY A 88 -6.58 -12.76 2.14
C GLY A 88 -7.78 -11.83 2.30
N PHE A 89 -7.56 -10.52 2.12
CA PHE A 89 -8.62 -9.50 2.19
C PHE A 89 -9.61 -9.60 1.02
N THR A 90 -9.13 -9.91 -0.18
CA THR A 90 -9.96 -10.09 -1.37
C THR A 90 -10.85 -11.32 -1.24
N ILE A 91 -10.29 -12.44 -0.76
CA ILE A 91 -11.04 -13.69 -0.55
C ILE A 91 -12.09 -13.52 0.56
N SER A 92 -11.72 -12.88 1.68
CA SER A 92 -12.66 -12.65 2.78
C SER A 92 -13.75 -11.65 2.42
N GLY A 93 -13.44 -10.62 1.64
CA GLY A 93 -14.36 -9.60 1.16
C GLY A 93 -15.23 -10.02 -0.04
N TRP A 94 -14.93 -11.16 -0.67
CA TRP A 94 -15.54 -11.56 -1.95
C TRP A 94 -17.07 -11.71 -1.91
N ASN A 95 -17.59 -12.20 -0.77
CA ASN A 95 -19.02 -12.42 -0.54
C ASN A 95 -19.72 -11.25 0.18
N SER A 96 -19.01 -10.15 0.46
CA SER A 96 -19.53 -9.02 1.26
C SER A 96 -20.42 -8.05 0.45
N GLY A 97 -20.70 -8.35 -0.83
CA GLY A 97 -21.51 -7.50 -1.70
C GLY A 97 -20.80 -6.24 -2.22
N TRP A 98 -19.50 -6.09 -1.90
CA TRP A 98 -18.69 -4.99 -2.40
C TRP A 98 -18.35 -5.18 -3.89
N PRO A 99 -18.13 -4.10 -4.65
CA PRO A 99 -17.79 -4.22 -6.06
C PRO A 99 -16.45 -4.96 -6.24
N HIS A 100 -16.47 -6.11 -6.94
CA HIS A 100 -15.25 -6.94 -7.11
C HIS A 100 -14.10 -6.19 -7.79
N TRP A 101 -14.41 -5.22 -8.65
CA TRP A 101 -13.42 -4.37 -9.30
C TRP A 101 -12.56 -3.59 -8.29
N TYR A 102 -13.10 -3.24 -7.12
CA TYR A 102 -12.39 -2.50 -6.10
C TYR A 102 -11.30 -3.35 -5.45
N SER A 103 -11.64 -4.59 -5.06
CA SER A 103 -10.67 -5.56 -4.53
C SER A 103 -9.59 -5.91 -5.56
N LEU A 104 -9.98 -6.08 -6.83
CA LEU A 104 -9.03 -6.31 -7.93
C LEU A 104 -8.12 -5.11 -8.19
N SER A 105 -8.65 -3.90 -8.07
CA SER A 105 -7.88 -2.66 -8.24
C SER A 105 -6.81 -2.54 -7.16
N TRP A 106 -7.12 -2.88 -5.91
CA TRP A 106 -6.14 -2.91 -4.83
C TRP A 106 -5.01 -3.93 -5.08
N MET A 107 -5.35 -5.14 -5.56
CA MET A 107 -4.36 -6.13 -5.98
C MET A 107 -3.49 -5.65 -7.15
N ALA A 108 -4.05 -4.96 -8.14
CA ALA A 108 -3.28 -4.47 -9.28
C ALA A 108 -2.39 -3.27 -8.92
N ILE A 109 -2.86 -2.39 -8.03
CA ILE A 109 -2.17 -1.16 -7.64
C ILE A 109 -0.98 -1.44 -6.72
N TRP A 110 -1.06 -2.46 -5.87
CA TRP A 110 0.00 -2.76 -4.91
C TRP A 110 1.36 -3.09 -5.56
N PRO A 111 1.48 -4.01 -6.55
CA PRO A 111 2.73 -4.28 -7.25
C PRO A 111 3.29 -3.04 -7.95
N ILE A 112 2.41 -2.27 -8.60
CA ILE A 112 2.77 -1.05 -9.33
C ILE A 112 3.32 0.00 -8.35
N SER A 113 2.66 0.16 -7.21
CA SER A 113 3.07 1.09 -6.15
C SER A 113 4.41 0.69 -5.53
N CYS A 114 4.62 -0.60 -5.27
CA CYS A 114 5.88 -1.13 -4.77
C CYS A 114 7.02 -0.87 -5.76
N TRP A 115 6.77 -1.09 -7.05
CA TRP A 115 7.74 -0.82 -8.12
C TRP A 115 8.11 0.66 -8.20
N ILE A 116 7.12 1.56 -8.18
CA ILE A 116 7.35 3.01 -8.21
C ILE A 116 8.14 3.45 -6.97
N GLY A 117 7.75 3.00 -5.78
CA GLY A 117 8.46 3.30 -4.53
C GLY A 117 9.93 2.85 -4.59
N LEU A 118 10.19 1.65 -5.14
CA LEU A 118 11.54 1.15 -5.36
C LEU A 118 12.32 2.00 -6.36
N MET A 119 11.73 2.40 -7.50
CA MET A 119 12.40 3.26 -8.46
C MET A 119 12.78 4.62 -7.85
N ILE A 120 11.89 5.21 -7.05
CA ILE A 120 12.14 6.51 -6.41
C ILE A 120 13.22 6.37 -5.32
N GLY A 121 13.17 5.29 -4.52
CA GLY A 121 14.15 5.05 -3.45
C GLY A 121 15.52 4.61 -3.96
N GLY A 122 15.55 3.73 -4.96
CA GLY A 122 16.76 3.12 -5.53
C GLY A 122 17.60 4.05 -6.40
N LYS A 123 16.98 5.03 -7.08
CA LYS A 123 17.70 6.04 -7.90
C LYS A 123 18.72 6.86 -7.10
N ARG A 124 18.60 6.95 -5.76
CA ARG A 124 19.55 7.67 -4.91
C ARG A 124 20.80 6.86 -4.55
N GLU A 125 20.72 5.54 -4.32
CA GLU A 125 21.93 4.73 -4.05
C GLU A 125 22.87 4.73 -5.26
N ALA A 126 22.32 4.57 -6.47
CA ALA A 126 23.11 4.65 -7.71
C ALA A 126 23.81 6.02 -7.88
N ARG A 127 23.22 7.11 -7.37
CA ARG A 127 23.83 8.45 -7.44
C ARG A 127 24.91 8.67 -6.38
N THR A 128 24.88 7.93 -5.28
CA THR A 128 25.87 8.06 -4.19
C THR A 128 27.08 7.17 -4.41
N ALA A 129 26.95 6.11 -5.22
CA ALA A 129 28.05 5.23 -5.61
C ALA A 129 28.94 5.78 -6.75
N VAL A 130 28.52 6.88 -7.38
CA VAL A 130 29.19 7.51 -8.54
C VAL A 130 29.83 8.87 -8.15
N ALA A 131 29.64 9.31 -6.90
CA ALA A 131 30.22 10.53 -6.34
C ALA A 131 31.38 10.18 -5.37
#